data_AF-A0A557RGN9-F1
#
_entry.id   AF-A0A557RGN9-F1
#
_cell.length_a   1.000
_cell.length_b   1.000
_cell.length_c   1.000
_cell.angle_alpha   90.00
_cell.angle_beta   90.00
_cell.angle_gamma   90.00
#
_symmetry.space_group_name_H-M   'P 1'
#
loop_
_entity.id
_entity.type
_entity.pdbx_description
1 polymer ?
#
loop_
_entity_poly.entity_id
_entity_poly.type
_entity_poly.pdbx_seq_one_letter_code
_entity_poly.pdbx_strand_id
1 'polypeptide(L)' 'MANTVTIDGNEYDLESLNEAAKSQLTNVQVTDQEIARLQQRLAIAQTARQAYARALQAELPQS' A
#
# COMPACT_ATOMS: atom_id res chain seq x y z
N MET A 1 -15.35 -20.75 -17.40
CA MET A 1 -14.54 -19.53 -17.62
C MET A 1 -13.26 -19.75 -16.83
N ALA A 2 -12.09 -19.64 -17.45
CA ALA A 2 -10.83 -19.84 -16.71
C ALA A 2 -10.68 -18.74 -15.67
N ASN A 3 -10.43 -19.11 -14.41
CA ASN A 3 -10.24 -18.16 -13.34
C ASN A 3 -8.75 -17.81 -13.29
N THR A 4 -8.31 -16.84 -14.11
CA THR A 4 -6.89 -16.52 -14.25
C THR A 4 -6.45 -15.40 -13.29
N VAL A 5 -5.19 -15.46 -12.89
CA VAL A 5 -4.51 -14.51 -11.99
C VAL A 5 -3.17 -14.17 -12.59
N THR A 6 -2.82 -12.88 -12.59
CA THR A 6 -1.51 -12.41 -13.03
C THR A 6 -0.55 -12.35 -11.84
N ILE A 7 0.57 -13.08 -11.92
CA ILE A 7 1.67 -13.06 -10.95
C ILE A 7 2.94 -12.69 -11.72
N ASP A 8 3.63 -11.63 -11.29
CA ASP A 8 4.85 -11.12 -11.95
C ASP A 8 4.69 -10.88 -13.47
N GLY A 9 3.50 -10.46 -13.90
CA GLY A 9 3.18 -10.18 -15.31
C GLY A 9 2.85 -11.41 -16.15
N ASN A 10 2.89 -12.61 -15.58
CA ASN A 10 2.47 -13.85 -16.25
C ASN A 10 1.07 -14.26 -15.79
N GLU A 11 0.26 -14.73 -16.73
CA GLU A 11 -1.09 -15.20 -16.45
C GLU A 11 -1.07 -16.69 -16.08
N TYR A 12 -1.67 -17.03 -14.94
CA TYR A 12 -1.79 -18.39 -14.43
C TYR A 12 -3.25 -18.73 -14.22
N ASP A 13 -3.64 -19.96 -14.52
CA ASP A 13 -4.94 -20.50 -14.10
C ASP A 13 -4.92 -20.79 -12.60
N LEU A 14 -5.83 -20.19 -11.82
CA LEU A 14 -5.95 -20.45 -10.37
C LEU A 14 -6.14 -21.93 -10.06
N GLU A 15 -6.82 -22.68 -10.92
CA GLU A 15 -7.09 -24.10 -10.71
C GLU A 15 -5.82 -24.94 -10.90
N SER A 16 -4.84 -24.44 -11.67
CA SER A 16 -3.54 -25.08 -11.88
C SER A 16 -2.56 -24.87 -10.72
N LEU A 17 -2.85 -23.91 -9.82
CA LEU A 17 -2.01 -23.62 -8.66
C LEU A 17 -2.23 -24.65 -7.55
N ASN A 18 -1.14 -25.07 -6.90
CA ASN A 18 -1.23 -25.89 -5.70
C ASN A 18 -1.69 -25.06 -4.49
N GLU A 19 -2.10 -25.73 -3.42
CA GLU A 19 -2.62 -25.08 -2.22
C GLU A 19 -1.61 -24.14 -1.54
N ALA A 20 -0.32 -24.48 -1.59
CA ALA A 20 0.73 -23.61 -1.06
C ALA A 20 0.81 -22.30 -1.86
N ALA A 21 0.77 -22.36 -3.19
CA ALA A 21 0.80 -21.19 -4.05
C ALA A 21 -0.44 -20.29 -3.84
N LYS A 22 -1.63 -20.87 -3.70
CA LYS A 22 -2.86 -20.13 -3.38
C LYS A 22 -2.78 -19.44 -2.02
N SER A 23 -2.21 -20.11 -1.02
CA SER A 23 -1.98 -19.52 0.31
C SER A 23 -1.01 -18.34 0.23
N GLN A 24 0.10 -18.47 -0.50
CA GLN A 24 1.03 -17.36 -0.67
C GLN A 24 0.44 -16.20 -1.47
N LEU A 25 -0.35 -16.47 -2.50
CA LEU A 25 -1.08 -15.44 -3.23
C LEU A 25 -1.98 -14.63 -2.30
N THR A 26 -2.71 -15.29 -1.41
CA THR A 26 -3.53 -14.61 -0.39
C THR A 26 -2.68 -13.75 0.53
N ASN A 27 -1.54 -14.27 1.02
CA ASN A 27 -0.65 -13.53 1.90
C ASN A 27 -0.09 -12.27 1.22
N VAL A 28 0.29 -12.37 -0.07
CA VAL A 28 0.76 -11.22 -0.86
C VAL A 28 -0.35 -10.18 -0.99
N GLN A 29 -1.56 -10.59 -1.39
CA GLN A 29 -2.69 -9.67 -1.53
C GLN A 29 -3.03 -8.92 -0.24
N VAL A 30 -3.01 -9.61 0.90
CA VAL A 30 -3.22 -8.98 2.21
C VAL A 30 -2.09 -8.00 2.54
N THR A 31 -0.85 -8.39 2.26
CA THR A 31 0.32 -7.53 2.49
C THR A 31 0.26 -6.26 1.64
N ASP A 32 -0.15 -6.36 0.37
CA ASP A 32 -0.30 -5.22 -0.53
C ASP A 32 -1.37 -4.25 -0.02
N GLN A 33 -2.50 -4.77 0.50
CA GLN A 33 -3.54 -3.94 1.13
C GLN A 33 -3.00 -3.20 2.35
N GLU A 34 -2.20 -3.88 3.18
CA GLU A 34 -1.57 -3.26 4.35
C GLU A 34 -0.54 -2.19 3.96
N ILE A 35 0.24 -2.41 2.91
CA ILE A 35 1.17 -1.41 2.35
C ILE A 35 0.39 -0.18 1.89
N ALA A 36 -0.68 -0.36 1.12
CA ALA A 36 -1.52 0.75 0.65
C ALA A 36 -2.12 1.54 1.83
N ARG A 37 -2.59 0.85 2.87
CA ARG A 37 -3.12 1.46 4.10
C ARG A 37 -2.05 2.28 4.83
N LEU A 38 -0.82 1.78 4.93
CA LEU A 38 0.30 2.50 5.54
C LEU A 38 0.70 3.74 4.72
N GLN A 39 0.72 3.63 3.38
CA GLN A 39 0.98 4.77 2.49
C GLN A 39 -0.06 5.87 2.66
N GLN A 40 -1.35 5.52 2.78
CA GLN A 40 -2.41 6.49 3.06
C GLN A 40 -2.19 7.21 4.39
N ARG A 41 -1.86 6.46 5.46
CA ARG A 41 -1.55 7.04 6.78
C ARG A 41 -0.34 7.96 6.74
N LEU A 42 0.69 7.58 5.98
CA LEU A 42 1.88 8.39 5.78
C LEU A 42 1.54 9.72 5.09
N ALA A 43 0.70 9.69 4.04
CA ALA A 43 0.27 10.90 3.34
C ALA A 43 -0.50 11.87 4.26
N ILE A 44 -1.37 11.34 5.12
CA ILE A 44 -2.08 12.12 6.15
C ILE A 44 -1.07 12.77 7.11
N ALA A 45 -0.13 12.00 7.64
CA ALA A 45 0.88 12.49 8.57
C ALA A 45 1.79 13.55 7.95
N GLN A 46 2.19 13.37 6.68
CA GLN A 46 2.98 14.35 5.93
C GLN A 46 2.23 15.66 5.75
N THR A 47 0.93 15.61 5.45
CA THR A 47 0.06 16.78 5.33
C THR A 47 -0.03 17.54 6.67
N ALA A 48 -0.30 16.83 7.76
CA ALA A 48 -0.35 17.42 9.10
C ALA A 48 1.00 18.07 9.48
N ARG A 49 2.12 17.38 9.24
CA ARG A 49 3.46 17.92 9.48
C ARG A 49 3.70 19.23 8.73
N GLN A 50 3.32 19.31 7.46
CA GLN A 50 3.46 20.53 6.66
C GLN A 50 2.61 21.67 7.22
N ALA A 51 1.37 21.40 7.64
CA ALA A 51 0.52 22.39 8.27
C ALA A 51 1.15 22.93 9.57
N TYR A 52 1.64 22.04 10.44
CA TYR A 52 2.31 22.43 11.69
C TYR A 52 3.60 23.20 11.44
N ALA A 53 4.40 22.83 10.43
CA ALA A 53 5.60 23.57 10.08
C ALA A 53 5.31 25.00 9.63
N ARG A 54 4.24 25.19 8.83
CA ARG A 54 3.79 26.53 8.41
C ARG A 54 3.28 27.35 9.60
N ALA A 55 2.49 26.74 10.48
CA ALA A 55 2.01 27.40 11.69
C ALA A 55 3.18 27.84 12.57
N LEU A 56 4.16 26.95 12.81
CA LEU A 56 5.36 27.28 13.55
C LEU A 56 6.11 28.46 12.91
N GLN A 57 6.29 28.45 11.58
CA GLN A 57 6.99 29.52 10.88
C GLN A 57 6.31 30.89 11.06
N ALA A 58 4.98 30.92 11.15
CA ALA A 58 4.23 32.15 11.39
C ALA A 58 4.43 32.74 12.81
N GLU A 59 4.76 31.88 13.78
CA GLU A 59 5.04 32.29 15.17
C GLU A 59 6.51 32.70 15.39
N LEU A 60 7.40 32.44 14.42
CA LEU A 60 8.81 32.80 14.55
C LEU A 60 9.01 34.31 14.37
N PRO A 61 9.91 34.95 15.14
CA PRO A 61 10.21 36.37 14.97
C PRO A 61 10.72 36.65 13.55
N GLN A 62 10.14 37.65 12.89
CA GLN A 62 10.72 38.18 11.65
C GLN A 62 11.97 38.99 12.02
N SER A 63 13.12 38.55 11.51
CA SER A 63 14.40 39.27 11.64
C SER A 63 14.46 40.42 10.65
#